data_AF-A0A8X6M1D1-F1
#
_entry.id   AF-A0A8X6M1D1-F1
#
_cell.length_a   1.000
_cell.length_b   1.000
_cell.length_c   1.000
_cell.angle_alpha   90.00
_cell.angle_beta   90.00
_cell.angle_gamma   90.00
#
_symmetry.space_group_name_H-M   'P 1'
#
loop_
_entity.id
_entity.type
_entity.pdbx_description
1 polymer ?
#
loop_
_entity_poly.entity_id
_entity_poly.type
_entity_poly.pdbx_seq_one_letter_code
_entity_poly.pdbx_strand_id
1 'polypeptide(L)'
;MFKKQATLWFIVVIVCVVITYYYQKSKAAENYQKMLEVAVKSCDLETMKSLAKKSRDASNIGKRALYYAVQRGCLEIVTFLLDEGVDINAINVALFDAASYGQLEVVKLLLKRGANPLVVLKGNTAKTTAIWESLRPINRNNSKKPYDEIIDLLTEAEKNYKLEK
;
A
#
# COMPACT_ATOMS: atom_id res chain seq x y z
N MET A 1 -58.31 1.10 -5.46
CA MET A 1 -57.43 0.27 -4.60
C MET A 1 -56.17 -0.23 -5.30
N PHE A 2 -56.21 -0.59 -6.60
CA PHE A 2 -55.08 -1.16 -7.34
C PHE A 2 -53.81 -0.27 -7.50
N LYS A 3 -53.95 1.06 -7.59
CA LYS A 3 -52.77 1.96 -7.78
C LYS A 3 -51.81 1.98 -6.58
N LYS A 4 -52.31 1.89 -5.34
CA LYS A 4 -51.46 1.90 -4.13
C LYS A 4 -50.66 0.60 -3.95
N GLN A 5 -51.23 -0.53 -4.36
CA GLN A 5 -50.54 -1.83 -4.37
C GLN A 5 -49.44 -1.87 -5.44
N ALA A 6 -49.71 -1.33 -6.64
CA ALA A 6 -48.73 -1.28 -7.72
C ALA A 6 -47.52 -0.37 -7.39
N THR A 7 -47.75 0.77 -6.73
CA THR A 7 -46.66 1.67 -6.29
C THR A 7 -45.84 1.07 -5.16
N LEU A 8 -46.47 0.35 -4.22
CA LEU A 8 -45.76 -0.33 -3.13
C LEU A 8 -44.87 -1.45 -3.68
N TRP A 9 -45.37 -2.21 -4.65
CA TRP A 9 -44.60 -3.26 -5.32
C TRP A 9 -43.40 -2.70 -6.09
N PHE A 10 -43.57 -1.58 -6.80
CA PHE A 10 -42.47 -0.87 -7.47
C PHE A 10 -41.39 -0.40 -6.50
N ILE A 11 -41.77 0.16 -5.35
CA ILE A 11 -40.82 0.60 -4.31
C ILE A 11 -40.04 -0.59 -3.74
N VAL A 12 -40.71 -1.72 -3.48
CA VAL A 12 -40.06 -2.94 -2.97
C VAL A 12 -39.04 -3.48 -3.98
N VAL A 13 -39.38 -3.52 -5.28
CA VAL A 13 -38.46 -3.96 -6.34
C VAL A 13 -37.23 -3.05 -6.42
N ILE A 14 -37.42 -1.73 -6.38
CA ILE A 14 -36.31 -0.77 -6.41
C ILE A 14 -35.40 -0.95 -5.19
N VAL A 15 -35.95 -1.07 -3.99
CA VAL A 15 -35.16 -1.29 -2.76
C VAL A 15 -34.40 -2.61 -2.84
N CYS A 16 -35.00 -3.69 -3.32
CA CYS A 16 -34.32 -4.98 -3.51
C CYS A 16 -33.18 -4.90 -4.54
N VAL A 17 -33.37 -4.21 -5.67
CA VAL A 17 -32.31 -4.00 -6.66
C VAL A 17 -31.17 -3.18 -6.07
N VAL A 18 -31.48 -2.15 -5.31
CA VAL A 18 -30.48 -1.29 -4.65
C VAL A 18 -29.68 -2.09 -3.61
N ILE A 19 -30.34 -2.87 -2.74
CA ILE A 19 -29.67 -3.70 -1.72
C ILE A 19 -28.79 -4.76 -2.38
N THR A 20 -29.30 -5.47 -3.40
CA THR A 20 -28.53 -6.52 -4.10
C THR A 20 -27.36 -5.93 -4.89
N TYR A 21 -27.53 -4.77 -5.52
CA TYR A 21 -26.45 -4.02 -6.16
C TYR A 21 -25.34 -3.64 -5.14
N TYR A 22 -25.71 -3.09 -3.98
CA TYR A 22 -24.74 -2.77 -2.94
C TYR A 22 -24.05 -4.01 -2.37
N TYR A 23 -24.80 -5.10 -2.17
CA TYR A 23 -24.26 -6.38 -1.71
C TYR A 23 -23.24 -6.97 -2.70
N GLN A 24 -23.56 -6.96 -4.00
CA GLN A 24 -22.65 -7.43 -5.06
C GLN A 24 -21.41 -6.54 -5.17
N LYS A 25 -21.56 -5.21 -5.11
CA LYS A 25 -20.45 -4.26 -5.12
C LYS A 25 -19.49 -4.48 -3.95
N SER A 26 -20.01 -4.69 -2.74
CA SER A 26 -19.22 -4.98 -1.53
C SER A 26 -18.45 -6.30 -1.67
N LYS A 27 -19.13 -7.37 -2.11
CA LYS A 27 -18.53 -8.70 -2.28
C LYS A 27 -17.45 -8.73 -3.36
N ALA A 28 -17.65 -7.99 -4.45
CA ALA A 28 -16.63 -7.84 -5.48
C ALA A 28 -15.36 -7.19 -4.91
N ALA A 29 -15.49 -6.07 -4.19
CA ALA A 29 -14.35 -5.38 -3.58
C ALA A 29 -13.56 -6.28 -2.60
N GLU A 30 -14.26 -7.07 -1.79
CA GLU A 30 -13.64 -8.00 -0.83
C GLU A 30 -12.90 -9.15 -1.54
N ASN A 31 -13.50 -9.74 -2.59
CA ASN A 31 -12.87 -10.77 -3.40
C ASN A 31 -11.60 -10.25 -4.12
N TYR A 32 -11.64 -9.02 -4.65
CA TYR A 32 -10.48 -8.39 -5.28
C TYR A 32 -9.36 -8.11 -4.27
N GLN A 33 -9.70 -7.64 -3.07
CA GLN A 33 -8.74 -7.41 -2.00
C GLN A 33 -8.01 -8.70 -1.60
N LYS A 34 -8.74 -9.81 -1.50
CA LYS A 34 -8.16 -11.12 -1.19
C LYS A 34 -7.24 -11.61 -2.31
N MET A 35 -7.60 -11.40 -3.57
CA MET A 35 -6.75 -11.73 -4.73
C MET A 35 -5.46 -10.89 -4.76
N LEU A 36 -5.55 -9.59 -4.46
CA LEU A 36 -4.38 -8.71 -4.33
C LEU A 36 -3.45 -9.17 -3.21
N GLU A 37 -4.01 -9.56 -2.05
CA GLU A 37 -3.21 -10.08 -0.94
C GLU A 37 -2.46 -11.36 -1.33
N VAL A 38 -3.10 -12.26 -2.08
CA VAL A 38 -2.46 -13.50 -2.57
C VAL A 38 -1.32 -13.17 -3.54
N ALA A 39 -1.56 -12.31 -4.54
CA ALA A 39 -0.56 -11.91 -5.51
C ALA A 39 0.68 -11.29 -4.84
N VAL A 40 0.46 -10.43 -3.84
CA VAL A 40 1.58 -9.80 -3.12
C VAL A 40 2.23 -10.76 -2.12
N LYS A 41 1.50 -11.71 -1.53
CA LYS A 41 2.10 -12.79 -0.70
C LYS A 41 3.07 -13.64 -1.51
N SER A 42 2.78 -13.88 -2.78
CA SER A 42 3.65 -14.62 -3.69
C SER A 42 4.65 -13.73 -4.45
N CYS A 43 4.65 -12.41 -4.22
CA CYS A 43 5.35 -11.41 -5.05
C CYS A 43 5.15 -11.65 -6.56
N ASP A 44 3.96 -12.09 -6.98
CA ASP A 44 3.65 -12.44 -8.36
C ASP A 44 3.25 -11.18 -9.15
N LEU A 45 4.19 -10.68 -9.94
CA LEU A 45 4.02 -9.50 -10.78
C LEU A 45 2.95 -9.69 -11.87
N GLU A 46 2.84 -10.87 -12.46
CA GLU A 46 1.95 -11.11 -13.61
C GLU A 46 0.48 -11.13 -13.17
N THR A 47 0.20 -11.77 -12.02
CA THR A 47 -1.14 -11.68 -11.42
C THR A 47 -1.46 -10.26 -10.99
N MET A 48 -0.48 -9.50 -10.46
CA MET A 48 -0.67 -8.10 -10.10
C MET A 48 -1.00 -7.23 -11.32
N LYS A 49 -0.24 -7.35 -12.43
CA LYS A 49 -0.53 -6.66 -13.71
C LYS A 49 -1.93 -6.98 -14.24
N SER A 50 -2.30 -8.26 -14.23
CA SER A 50 -3.64 -8.72 -14.63
C SER A 50 -4.74 -8.08 -13.77
N LEU A 51 -4.52 -7.97 -12.46
CA LEU A 51 -5.47 -7.34 -11.53
C LEU A 51 -5.55 -5.82 -11.72
N ALA A 52 -4.42 -5.15 -11.96
CA ALA A 52 -4.37 -3.73 -12.27
C ALA A 52 -5.21 -3.41 -13.52
N LYS A 53 -5.04 -4.19 -14.59
CA LYS A 53 -5.76 -4.01 -15.87
C LYS A 53 -7.29 -4.21 -15.77
N LYS A 54 -7.75 -5.03 -14.83
CA LYS A 54 -9.19 -5.34 -14.66
C LYS A 54 -9.96 -4.29 -13.86
N SER A 55 -9.28 -3.39 -13.15
CA SER A 55 -9.95 -2.47 -12.22
C SER A 55 -10.33 -1.14 -12.85
N ARG A 56 -11.51 -0.62 -12.48
CA ARG A 56 -11.98 0.74 -12.80
C ARG A 56 -11.49 1.82 -11.82
N ASP A 57 -11.03 1.43 -10.62
CA ASP A 57 -10.53 2.31 -9.56
C ASP A 57 -9.04 2.05 -9.30
N ALA A 58 -8.20 2.31 -10.31
CA ALA A 58 -6.77 2.00 -10.28
C ALA A 58 -6.01 2.69 -9.12
N SER A 59 -6.43 3.89 -8.71
CA SER A 59 -5.71 4.69 -7.70
C SER A 59 -5.74 4.09 -6.29
N ASN A 60 -6.92 3.68 -5.79
CA ASN A 60 -7.03 3.10 -4.45
C ASN A 60 -6.40 1.71 -4.36
N ILE A 61 -6.47 0.94 -5.46
CA ILE A 61 -5.84 -0.37 -5.55
C ILE A 61 -4.32 -0.24 -5.63
N GLY A 62 -3.79 0.70 -6.43
CA GLY A 62 -2.36 0.96 -6.52
C GLY A 62 -1.74 1.29 -5.16
N LYS A 63 -2.39 2.16 -4.37
CA LYS A 63 -1.93 2.49 -3.00
C LYS A 63 -1.89 1.27 -2.08
N ARG A 64 -2.93 0.44 -2.11
CA ARG A 64 -3.01 -0.78 -1.29
C ARG A 64 -2.00 -1.85 -1.74
N ALA A 65 -1.85 -2.04 -3.04
CA ALA A 65 -0.87 -2.95 -3.61
C ALA A 65 0.55 -2.52 -3.23
N LEU A 66 0.85 -1.21 -3.28
CA LEU A 66 2.15 -0.67 -2.89
C LEU A 66 2.43 -0.91 -1.40
N TYR A 67 1.45 -0.64 -0.52
CA TYR A 67 1.57 -0.91 0.92
C TYR A 67 2.00 -2.36 1.20
N TYR A 68 1.31 -3.35 0.62
CA TYR A 68 1.66 -4.75 0.84
C TYR A 68 3.00 -5.13 0.18
N ALA A 69 3.28 -4.60 -1.02
CA ALA A 69 4.52 -4.89 -1.73
C ALA A 69 5.74 -4.36 -0.96
N VAL A 70 5.62 -3.16 -0.40
CA VAL A 70 6.61 -2.55 0.51
C VAL A 70 6.79 -3.40 1.75
N GLN A 71 5.71 -3.77 2.46
CA GLN A 71 5.80 -4.61 3.66
C GLN A 71 6.54 -5.93 3.40
N ARG A 72 6.32 -6.52 2.23
CA ARG A 72 6.94 -7.80 1.83
C ARG A 72 8.33 -7.67 1.24
N GLY A 73 8.72 -6.49 0.78
CA GLY A 73 9.98 -6.31 0.06
C GLY A 73 9.92 -6.74 -1.41
N CYS A 74 8.73 -6.83 -2.01
CA CYS A 74 8.57 -7.22 -3.42
C CYS A 74 9.01 -6.08 -4.35
N LEU A 75 10.33 -5.93 -4.56
CA LEU A 75 10.93 -4.83 -5.30
C LEU A 75 10.31 -4.63 -6.70
N GLU A 76 10.08 -5.72 -7.42
CA GLU A 76 9.53 -5.72 -8.79
C GLU A 76 8.11 -5.14 -8.87
N ILE A 77 7.27 -5.44 -7.88
CA ILE A 77 5.91 -4.90 -7.78
C ILE A 77 5.98 -3.43 -7.38
N VAL A 78 6.88 -3.06 -6.45
CA VAL A 78 7.10 -1.66 -6.07
C VAL A 78 7.54 -0.84 -7.29
N THR A 79 8.50 -1.33 -8.09
CA THR A 79 8.95 -0.65 -9.31
C THR A 79 7.81 -0.50 -10.30
N PHE A 80 7.07 -1.57 -10.58
CA PHE A 80 5.96 -1.54 -11.53
C PHE A 80 4.90 -0.52 -11.12
N LEU A 81 4.49 -0.50 -9.85
CA LEU A 81 3.49 0.42 -9.35
C LEU A 81 3.96 1.89 -9.40
N LEU A 82 5.24 2.15 -9.14
CA LEU A 82 5.80 3.51 -9.27
C LEU A 82 5.87 3.95 -10.74
N ASP A 83 6.16 3.02 -11.66
CA ASP A 83 6.23 3.29 -13.10
C ASP A 83 4.84 3.56 -13.72
N GLU A 84 3.77 3.00 -13.14
CA GLU A 84 2.37 3.30 -13.47
C GLU A 84 1.93 4.73 -13.04
N GLY A 85 2.85 5.56 -12.54
CA GLY A 85 2.58 6.95 -12.19
C GLY A 85 1.88 7.14 -10.84
N VAL A 86 1.94 6.13 -9.97
CA VAL A 86 1.52 6.27 -8.57
C VAL A 86 2.44 7.29 -7.90
N ASP A 87 1.87 8.42 -7.46
CA ASP A 87 2.62 9.48 -6.79
C ASP A 87 3.37 8.93 -5.56
N ILE A 88 4.70 9.04 -5.62
CA ILE A 88 5.62 8.58 -4.59
C ILE A 88 5.40 9.26 -3.25
N ASN A 89 4.97 10.53 -3.26
CA ASN A 89 4.73 11.33 -2.06
C ASN A 89 3.27 11.25 -1.57
N ALA A 90 2.32 10.91 -2.43
CA ALA A 90 0.97 10.51 -1.97
C ALA A 90 1.02 9.26 -1.07
N ILE A 91 2.14 8.55 -1.07
CA ILE A 91 2.42 7.37 -0.27
C ILE A 91 3.66 7.62 0.58
N ASN A 92 3.72 8.78 1.26
CA ASN A 92 4.70 9.03 2.33
C ASN A 92 4.77 7.93 3.40
N VAL A 93 3.76 7.06 3.44
CA VAL A 93 3.68 5.82 4.22
C VAL A 93 4.66 4.74 3.73
N ALA A 94 5.00 4.69 2.44
CA ALA A 94 5.84 3.65 1.85
C ALA A 94 7.28 3.69 2.38
N LEU A 95 7.93 4.85 2.45
CA LEU A 95 9.30 4.93 2.98
C LEU A 95 9.35 4.59 4.48
N PHE A 96 8.36 5.08 5.23
CA PHE A 96 8.21 4.77 6.66
C PHE A 96 7.98 3.28 6.89
N ASP A 97 7.08 2.66 6.14
CA ASP A 97 6.79 1.23 6.24
C ASP A 97 7.98 0.38 5.79
N ALA A 98 8.65 0.75 4.69
CA ALA A 98 9.86 0.06 4.24
C ALA A 98 10.93 0.04 5.32
N ALA A 99 11.14 1.18 5.99
CA ALA A 99 12.07 1.31 7.11
C ALA A 99 11.63 0.50 8.34
N SER A 100 10.35 0.56 8.70
CA SER A 100 9.75 -0.23 9.80
C SER A 100 9.87 -1.74 9.58
N TYR A 101 9.69 -2.19 8.34
CA TYR A 101 9.80 -3.59 7.97
C TYR A 101 11.22 -4.02 7.60
N GLY A 102 12.23 -3.14 7.67
CA GLY A 102 13.62 -3.47 7.38
C GLY A 102 13.88 -3.87 5.92
N GLN A 103 13.17 -3.26 4.98
CA GLN A 103 13.19 -3.61 3.56
C GLN A 103 14.21 -2.75 2.80
N LEU A 104 15.50 -3.06 2.96
CA LEU A 104 16.63 -2.26 2.48
C LEU A 104 16.52 -1.87 0.99
N GLU A 105 16.29 -2.84 0.11
CA GLU A 105 16.25 -2.58 -1.34
C GLU A 105 15.06 -1.69 -1.74
N VAL A 106 13.94 -1.81 -1.04
CA VAL A 106 12.77 -0.94 -1.23
C VAL A 106 13.08 0.48 -0.74
N VAL A 107 13.76 0.63 0.41
CA VAL A 107 14.21 1.94 0.91
C VAL A 107 15.12 2.63 -0.11
N LYS A 108 16.13 1.92 -0.64
CA LYS A 108 17.02 2.45 -1.69
C LYS A 108 16.26 2.93 -2.91
N LEU A 109 15.31 2.13 -3.40
CA LEU A 109 14.49 2.47 -4.56
C LEU A 109 13.65 3.73 -4.30
N LEU A 110 12.96 3.80 -3.16
CA LEU A 110 12.10 4.94 -2.82
C LEU A 110 12.90 6.23 -2.69
N LEU A 111 14.05 6.20 -2.01
CA LEU A 111 14.95 7.35 -1.91
C LEU A 111 15.46 7.79 -3.29
N LYS A 112 15.89 6.84 -4.14
CA LYS A 112 16.34 7.12 -5.53
C LYS A 112 15.25 7.79 -6.38
N ARG A 113 13.99 7.48 -6.12
CA ARG A 113 12.83 8.05 -6.84
C ARG A 113 12.34 9.38 -6.22
N GLY A 114 13.03 9.92 -5.22
CA GLY A 114 12.74 11.24 -4.64
C GLY A 114 11.74 11.23 -3.48
N ALA A 115 11.55 10.09 -2.80
CA ALA A 115 10.74 10.05 -1.59
C ALA A 115 11.34 10.93 -0.49
N ASN A 116 10.51 11.74 0.17
CA ASN A 116 10.96 12.64 1.23
C ASN A 116 11.31 11.87 2.53
N PRO A 117 12.58 11.87 2.99
CA PRO A 117 13.00 11.15 4.19
C PRO A 117 12.57 11.83 5.51
N LEU A 118 12.21 13.11 5.47
CA LEU A 118 11.87 13.92 6.65
C LEU A 118 10.39 13.87 7.02
N VAL A 119 9.57 13.07 6.34
CA VAL A 119 8.15 12.99 6.65
C VAL A 119 7.95 12.34 8.02
N VAL A 120 7.18 13.03 8.87
CA VAL A 120 6.80 12.55 10.19
C VAL A 120 5.44 11.87 10.12
N LEU A 121 5.41 10.58 10.47
CA LEU A 121 4.20 9.78 10.59
C LEU A 121 4.07 9.25 12.01
N LYS A 122 2.91 9.46 12.65
CA LYS A 122 2.65 9.04 14.04
C LYS A 122 3.75 9.53 15.02
N GLY A 123 4.29 10.72 14.79
CA GLY A 123 5.36 11.31 15.60
C GLY A 123 6.78 10.76 15.32
N ASN A 124 6.95 9.88 14.33
CA ASN A 124 8.23 9.28 13.98
C ASN A 124 8.60 9.52 12.51
N THR A 125 9.89 9.69 12.20
CA THR A 125 10.39 9.63 10.82
C THR A 125 10.70 8.20 10.42
N ALA A 126 10.91 7.95 9.12
CA ALA A 126 11.36 6.64 8.65
C ALA A 126 12.61 6.17 9.41
N LYS A 127 13.56 7.09 9.68
CA LYS A 127 14.77 6.81 10.43
C LYS A 127 14.48 6.46 11.88
N THR A 128 13.70 7.27 12.61
CA THR A 128 13.44 6.97 14.03
C THR A 128 12.70 5.66 14.19
N THR A 129 11.77 5.34 13.30
CA THR A 129 11.10 4.03 13.30
C THR A 129 12.05 2.86 13.03
N ALA A 130 13.00 2.99 12.10
CA ALA A 130 14.03 1.97 11.90
C ALA A 130 14.88 1.76 13.17
N ILE A 131 15.24 2.85 13.87
CA ILE A 131 15.96 2.77 15.16
C ILE A 131 15.12 2.03 16.21
N TRP A 132 13.84 2.38 16.36
CA TRP A 132 12.95 1.71 17.31
C TRP A 132 12.80 0.21 17.02
N GLU A 133 12.66 -0.18 15.76
CA GLU A 133 12.53 -1.60 15.38
C GLU A 133 13.85 -2.37 15.51
N SER A 134 14.99 -1.69 15.37
CA SER A 134 16.32 -2.26 15.64
C SER A 134 16.54 -2.58 17.12
N LEU A 135 16.03 -1.72 18.02
CA LEU A 135 16.16 -1.89 19.48
C LEU A 135 15.15 -2.88 20.08
N ARG A 136 14.18 -3.34 19.29
CA ARG A 136 13.14 -4.25 19.74
C ARG A 136 13.73 -5.63 20.04
N PRO A 137 13.28 -6.34 21.10
CA PRO A 137 13.79 -7.66 21.43
C PRO A 137 13.79 -8.59 20.21
N ILE A 138 14.92 -9.25 19.99
CA ILE A 138 15.11 -10.12 18.83
C ILE A 138 14.02 -11.21 18.84
N ASN A 139 13.18 -11.21 17.81
CA ASN A 139 12.20 -12.24 17.52
C ASN A 139 12.54 -12.91 16.19
N ARG A 140 11.84 -14.01 15.86
CA ARG A 140 12.06 -14.77 14.62
C ARG A 140 11.93 -13.93 13.33
N ASN A 141 11.25 -12.78 13.39
CA ASN A 141 10.95 -11.93 12.24
C ASN A 141 11.89 -10.71 12.08
N ASN A 142 12.66 -10.32 13.11
CA ASN A 142 13.58 -9.17 13.06
C ASN A 142 15.08 -9.54 13.19
N SER A 143 15.43 -10.79 13.53
CA SER A 143 16.82 -11.19 13.88
C SER A 143 17.87 -11.09 12.76
N LYS A 144 17.48 -10.76 11.53
CA LYS A 144 18.35 -10.69 10.34
C LYS A 144 18.05 -9.49 9.45
N LYS A 145 17.28 -8.51 9.93
CA LYS A 145 16.93 -7.36 9.12
C LYS A 145 18.05 -6.32 9.14
N PRO A 146 18.42 -5.71 8.00
CA PRO A 146 19.55 -4.78 7.88
C PRO A 146 19.17 -3.38 8.37
N TYR A 147 18.73 -3.25 9.63
CA TYR A 147 18.32 -1.95 10.17
C TYR A 147 19.49 -0.96 10.26
N ASP A 148 20.70 -1.41 10.56
CA ASP A 148 21.90 -0.57 10.61
C ASP A 148 22.14 0.14 9.26
N GLU A 149 22.16 -0.64 8.17
CA GLU A 149 22.32 -0.10 6.80
C GLU A 149 21.18 0.85 6.41
N ILE A 150 19.94 0.55 6.83
CA ILE A 150 18.79 1.41 6.57
C ILE A 150 18.92 2.75 7.31
N ILE A 151 19.38 2.72 8.57
CA ILE A 151 19.58 3.92 9.38
C ILE A 151 20.66 4.81 8.77
N ASP A 152 21.76 4.23 8.31
CA ASP A 152 22.84 4.96 7.64
C ASP A 152 22.36 5.62 6.35
N LEU A 153 21.65 4.86 5.49
CA LEU A 153 21.07 5.38 4.25
C LEU A 153 20.08 6.52 4.50
N LEU A 154 19.20 6.37 5.49
CA LEU A 154 18.22 7.41 5.83
C LEU A 154 18.90 8.64 6.43
N THR A 155 19.94 8.45 7.24
CA THR A 155 20.73 9.55 7.80
C THR A 155 21.38 10.38 6.70
N GLU A 156 21.95 9.71 5.70
CA GLU A 156 22.57 10.38 4.56
C GLU A 156 21.52 11.10 3.69
N ALA A 157 20.38 10.45 3.42
CA ALA A 157 19.29 11.06 2.68
C ALA A 157 18.71 12.31 3.39
N GLU A 158 18.55 12.26 4.72
CA GLU A 158 18.09 13.41 5.51
C GLU A 158 19.06 14.60 5.45
N LYS A 159 20.38 14.36 5.41
CA LYS A 159 21.39 15.41 5.25
C LYS A 159 21.31 16.04 3.86
N ASN A 160 21.30 15.22 2.82
CA ASN A 160 21.28 15.68 1.43
C ASN A 160 20.00 16.48 1.13
N TYR A 161 18.84 16.04 1.64
CA TYR A 161 17.59 16.77 1.46
C TYR A 161 17.59 18.16 2.12
N LYS A 162 18.32 18.35 3.23
CA LYS A 162 18.46 19.66 3.90
C LYS A 162 19.44 20.61 3.19
N LEU A 163 20.33 20.08 2.36
CA LEU A 163 21.32 20.86 1.60
C LEU A 163 20.76 21.37 0.26
N GLU A 164 19.76 20.67 -0.30
CA GLU A 164 19.12 20.99 -1.58
C GLU A 164 17.94 21.99 -1.47
N LYS A 165 17.61 22.46 -0.27
CA LYS A 165 16.54 23.44 0.02
C LYS A 165 17.06 24.66 0.76
#